data_AF-A0A418UXQ0-F1
#
_entry.id   AF-A0A418UXQ0-F1
#
_cell.length_a   1.000
_cell.length_b   1.000
_cell.length_c   1.000
_cell.angle_alpha   90.00
_cell.angle_beta   90.00
_cell.angle_gamma   90.00
#
_symmetry.space_group_name_H-M   'P 1'
#
loop_
_entity.id
_entity.type
_entity.pdbx_description
1 polymer ?
#
loop_
_entity_poly.entity_id
_entity_poly.type
_entity_poly.pdbx_seq_one_letter_code
_entity_poly.pdbx_strand_id
1 'polypeptide(L)'
;MTIDTKLRKDSTEPTVTSKTPRRYQDDLYGWVEDQIALLRANEVGSIDASHVTQELAELGRSEFQRLVSAIRLVLHHLLKWDYQPERCSRSWAITIRQQRRHIAYEIKDSPSLKSKVKEATVRAYLDAVDDVHRETGLAESVFPETCPYDWDAITLRPISWADVDHSNR
;
A
#
# COMPACT_ATOMS: atom_id res chain seq x y z
N MET A 1 57.48 12.14 -59.08
CA MET A 1 56.57 11.03 -59.42
C MET A 1 55.69 10.81 -58.21
N THR A 2 54.40 11.04 -58.41
CA THR A 2 53.30 11.18 -57.44
C THR A 2 52.94 9.87 -56.78
N ILE A 3 52.68 9.86 -55.46
CA ILE A 3 51.44 9.32 -54.88
C ILE A 3 51.25 9.77 -53.43
N ASP A 4 50.24 10.61 -53.24
CA ASP A 4 49.50 10.83 -51.99
C ASP A 4 48.87 9.53 -51.50
N THR A 5 49.04 9.23 -50.21
CA THR A 5 48.19 8.26 -49.51
C THR A 5 47.63 8.92 -48.26
N LYS A 6 46.45 9.55 -48.41
CA LYS A 6 45.57 9.91 -47.32
C LYS A 6 45.10 8.63 -46.61
N LEU A 7 45.56 8.40 -45.40
CA LEU A 7 44.93 7.45 -44.48
C LEU A 7 44.04 8.23 -43.51
N ARG A 8 42.75 8.29 -43.84
CA ARG A 8 41.67 8.80 -42.99
C ARG A 8 41.47 7.79 -41.85
N LYS A 9 41.90 8.13 -40.63
CA LYS A 9 41.41 7.48 -39.42
C LYS A 9 40.11 8.15 -39.03
N ASP A 10 39.01 7.53 -39.43
CA ASP A 10 37.71 7.77 -38.81
C ASP A 10 37.72 7.01 -37.49
N SER A 11 37.95 7.72 -36.39
CA SER A 11 37.81 7.20 -35.04
C SER A 11 36.58 7.86 -34.43
N THR A 12 35.41 7.28 -34.71
CA THR A 12 34.20 7.53 -33.94
C THR A 12 34.34 6.83 -32.60
N GLU A 13 34.84 7.56 -31.59
CA GLU A 13 34.58 7.22 -30.19
C GLU A 13 33.06 7.27 -29.94
N PRO A 14 32.47 6.31 -29.22
CA PRO A 14 31.10 6.47 -28.76
C PRO A 14 31.10 7.57 -27.70
N THR A 15 30.57 8.73 -28.05
CA THR A 15 30.28 9.81 -27.10
C THR A 15 29.25 9.29 -26.10
N VAL A 16 29.70 8.82 -24.94
CA VAL A 16 28.83 8.65 -23.77
C VAL A 16 28.47 10.08 -23.35
N THR A 17 27.40 10.60 -23.92
CA THR A 17 26.82 11.87 -23.45
C THR A 17 26.37 11.63 -22.02
N SER A 18 27.16 12.07 -21.05
CA SER A 18 26.80 12.11 -19.64
C SER A 18 25.62 13.08 -19.50
N LYS A 19 24.41 12.56 -19.68
CA LYS A 19 23.19 13.31 -19.43
C LYS A 19 23.16 13.58 -17.93
N THR A 20 23.19 14.86 -17.55
CA THR A 20 23.01 15.24 -16.15
C THR A 20 21.69 14.67 -15.64
N PRO A 21 21.67 13.96 -14.50
CA PRO A 21 20.43 13.42 -13.96
C PRO A 21 19.43 14.56 -13.75
N ARG A 22 18.16 14.30 -14.08
CA ARG A 22 17.07 15.20 -13.73
C ARG A 22 17.03 15.41 -12.22
N ARG A 23 16.50 16.54 -11.75
CA ARG A 23 16.37 16.81 -10.32
C ARG A 23 15.10 16.17 -9.76
N TYR A 24 15.21 15.64 -8.55
CA TYR A 24 14.10 15.01 -7.82
C TYR A 24 12.83 15.89 -7.76
N GLN A 25 12.99 17.18 -7.45
CA GLN A 25 11.88 18.12 -7.24
C GLN A 25 11.16 18.54 -8.52
N ASP A 26 11.83 18.44 -9.68
CA ASP A 26 11.34 19.01 -10.93
C ASP A 26 10.60 17.97 -11.80
N ASP A 27 11.05 16.70 -11.77
CA ASP A 27 10.47 15.59 -12.52
C ASP A 27 10.77 14.27 -11.80
N LEU A 28 9.92 13.90 -10.84
CA LEU A 28 10.10 12.68 -10.05
C LEU A 28 10.20 11.43 -10.93
N TYR A 29 9.27 11.27 -11.88
CA TYR A 29 9.25 10.10 -12.77
C TYR A 29 10.55 10.01 -13.58
N GLY A 30 10.97 11.13 -14.14
CA GLY A 30 12.21 11.20 -14.88
C GLY A 30 13.45 10.97 -14.03
N TRP A 31 13.49 11.53 -12.83
CA TRP A 31 14.56 11.29 -11.87
C TRP A 31 14.65 9.80 -11.50
N VAL A 32 13.51 9.11 -11.26
CA VAL A 32 13.47 7.67 -10.99
C VAL A 32 14.10 6.88 -12.14
N GLU A 33 13.70 7.17 -13.39
CA GLU A 33 14.27 6.51 -14.57
C GLU A 33 15.79 6.73 -14.68
N ASP A 34 16.27 7.94 -14.37
CA ASP A 34 17.71 8.24 -14.35
C ASP A 34 18.44 7.47 -13.23
N GLN A 35 17.87 7.38 -12.02
CA GLN A 35 18.47 6.58 -10.92
C GLN A 35 18.51 5.08 -11.26
N ILE A 36 17.47 4.56 -11.90
CA ILE A 36 17.43 3.16 -12.38
C ILE A 36 18.52 2.93 -13.43
N ALA A 37 18.75 3.87 -14.34
CA ALA A 37 19.80 3.77 -15.33
C ALA A 37 21.19 3.72 -14.68
N LEU A 38 21.46 4.57 -13.68
CA LEU A 38 22.72 4.58 -12.93
C LEU A 38 22.94 3.26 -12.16
N LEU A 39 21.89 2.73 -11.51
CA LEU A 39 21.93 1.42 -10.84
C LEU A 39 22.25 0.29 -11.82
N ARG A 40 21.61 0.26 -12.99
CA ARG A 40 21.87 -0.75 -14.04
C ARG A 40 23.28 -0.65 -14.62
N ALA A 41 23.83 0.56 -14.71
CA ALA A 41 25.21 0.81 -15.13
C ALA A 41 26.25 0.53 -14.02
N ASN A 42 25.80 0.17 -12.81
CA ASN A 42 26.64 -0.01 -11.62
C ASN A 42 27.42 1.27 -11.24
N GLU A 43 26.91 2.45 -11.60
CA GLU A 43 27.48 3.75 -11.25
C GLU A 43 26.98 4.23 -9.88
N VAL A 44 27.19 3.41 -8.85
CA VAL A 44 26.62 3.64 -7.50
C VAL A 44 27.08 4.96 -6.90
N GLY A 45 28.29 5.44 -7.25
CA GLY A 45 28.81 6.73 -6.79
C GLY A 45 28.06 7.96 -7.31
N SER A 46 27.25 7.80 -8.36
CA SER A 46 26.47 8.87 -8.98
C SER A 46 25.01 8.90 -8.52
N ILE A 47 24.59 7.94 -7.68
CA ILE A 47 23.21 7.83 -7.20
C ILE A 47 22.91 8.89 -6.14
N ASP A 48 21.73 9.48 -6.24
CA ASP A 48 21.16 10.32 -5.19
C ASP A 48 20.62 9.45 -4.04
N ALA A 49 21.55 8.94 -3.24
CA ALA A 49 21.26 7.94 -2.20
C ALA A 49 20.25 8.43 -1.14
N SER A 50 20.22 9.74 -0.89
CA SER A 50 19.30 10.35 0.09
C SER A 50 17.86 10.21 -0.36
N HIS A 51 17.54 10.72 -1.56
CA HIS A 51 16.17 10.64 -2.08
C HIS A 51 15.78 9.20 -2.43
N VAL A 52 16.69 8.36 -2.93
CA VAL A 52 16.39 6.93 -3.15
C VAL A 52 16.02 6.23 -1.85
N THR A 53 16.75 6.47 -0.77
CA THR A 53 16.43 5.88 0.55
C THR A 53 15.07 6.35 1.05
N GLN A 54 14.74 7.63 0.85
CA GLN A 54 13.43 8.18 1.19
C GLN A 54 12.32 7.47 0.41
N GLU A 55 12.42 7.37 -0.92
CA GLU A 55 11.41 6.71 -1.76
C GLU A 55 11.21 5.23 -1.37
N LEU A 56 12.28 4.51 -1.06
CA LEU A 56 12.19 3.12 -0.61
C LEU A 56 11.51 3.00 0.77
N ALA A 57 11.81 3.94 1.69
CA ALA A 57 11.17 3.98 3.00
C ALA A 57 9.67 4.33 2.88
N GLU A 58 9.32 5.25 1.98
CA GLU A 58 7.94 5.62 1.68
C GLU A 58 7.18 4.46 1.02
N LEU A 59 7.80 3.75 0.08
CA LEU A 59 7.24 2.55 -0.52
C LEU A 59 6.93 1.49 0.54
N GLY A 60 7.90 1.15 1.41
CA GLY A 60 7.69 0.20 2.50
C GLY A 60 6.59 0.64 3.48
N ARG A 61 6.51 1.95 3.77
CA ARG A 61 5.42 2.51 4.59
C ARG A 61 4.06 2.34 3.89
N SER A 62 3.98 2.59 2.58
CA SER A 62 2.74 2.47 1.81
C SER A 62 2.19 1.04 1.78
N GLU A 63 3.07 0.03 1.70
CA GLU A 63 2.70 -1.39 1.78
C GLU A 63 2.08 -1.71 3.15
N PHE A 64 2.70 -1.25 4.24
CA PHE A 64 2.13 -1.42 5.58
C PHE A 64 0.78 -0.69 5.73
N GLN A 65 0.65 0.51 5.19
CA GLN A 65 -0.61 1.29 5.26
C GLN A 65 -1.75 0.66 4.43
N ARG A 66 -1.45 -0.05 3.34
CA ARG A 66 -2.45 -0.85 2.61
C ARG A 66 -3.02 -1.96 3.46
N LEU A 67 -2.18 -2.69 4.19
CA LEU A 67 -2.62 -3.71 5.15
C LEU A 67 -3.50 -3.09 6.26
N VAL A 68 -3.06 -1.99 6.87
CA VAL A 68 -3.84 -1.26 7.90
C VAL A 68 -5.20 -0.86 7.35
N SER A 69 -5.24 -0.27 6.15
CA SER A 69 -6.49 0.18 5.51
C SER A 69 -7.46 -0.96 5.25
N ALA A 70 -6.97 -2.11 4.79
CA ALA A 70 -7.82 -3.27 4.54
C ALA A 70 -8.37 -3.86 5.85
N ILE A 71 -7.55 -3.96 6.90
CA ILE A 71 -8.01 -4.39 8.25
C ILE A 71 -9.02 -3.39 8.82
N ARG A 72 -8.77 -2.09 8.68
CA ARG A 72 -9.66 -1.01 9.17
C ARG A 72 -11.06 -1.15 8.60
N LEU A 73 -11.18 -1.35 7.29
CA LEU A 73 -12.49 -1.50 6.65
C LEU A 73 -13.22 -2.77 7.09
N VAL A 74 -12.51 -3.87 7.36
CA VAL A 74 -13.13 -5.07 7.96
C VAL A 74 -13.65 -4.75 9.36
N LEU A 75 -12.81 -4.16 10.22
CA LEU A 75 -13.16 -3.81 11.60
C LEU A 75 -14.31 -2.80 11.66
N HIS A 76 -14.29 -1.77 10.81
CA HIS A 76 -15.36 -0.78 10.70
C HIS A 76 -16.72 -1.45 10.45
N HIS A 77 -16.78 -2.39 9.51
CA HIS A 77 -18.01 -3.11 9.24
C HIS A 77 -18.37 -4.16 10.29
N LEU A 78 -17.40 -4.82 10.93
CA LEU A 78 -17.67 -5.74 12.04
C LEU A 78 -18.24 -5.00 13.27
N LEU A 79 -17.70 -3.83 13.59
CA LEU A 79 -18.22 -2.95 14.65
C LEU A 79 -19.65 -2.54 14.32
N LYS A 80 -19.92 -2.05 13.11
CA LYS A 80 -21.30 -1.73 12.71
C LYS A 80 -22.21 -2.96 12.74
N TRP A 81 -21.67 -4.13 12.43
CA TRP A 81 -22.43 -5.38 12.48
C TRP A 81 -22.90 -5.71 13.90
N ASP A 82 -22.04 -5.53 14.89
CA ASP A 82 -22.33 -5.91 16.27
C ASP A 82 -23.09 -4.81 17.05
N TYR A 83 -22.87 -3.55 16.71
CA TYR A 83 -23.43 -2.40 17.44
C TYR A 83 -24.63 -1.73 16.74
N GLN A 84 -24.91 -2.09 15.49
CA GLN A 84 -26.14 -1.68 14.76
C GLN A 84 -26.70 -2.86 13.95
N PRO A 85 -27.06 -3.99 14.61
CA PRO A 85 -27.50 -5.21 13.93
C PRO A 85 -28.72 -4.99 13.01
N GLU A 86 -29.59 -4.04 13.33
CA GLU A 86 -30.77 -3.65 12.54
C GLU A 86 -30.44 -2.93 11.23
N ARG A 87 -29.18 -2.49 11.05
CA ARG A 87 -28.68 -1.80 9.85
C ARG A 87 -27.75 -2.67 9.00
N CYS A 88 -27.50 -3.91 9.43
CA CYS A 88 -26.71 -4.87 8.69
C CYS A 88 -27.23 -5.04 7.27
N SER A 89 -26.33 -4.95 6.30
CA SER A 89 -26.71 -4.96 4.88
C SER A 89 -25.78 -5.86 4.06
N ARG A 90 -26.30 -6.28 2.91
CA ARG A 90 -25.53 -7.06 1.94
C ARG A 90 -24.26 -6.33 1.48
N SER A 91 -24.30 -5.00 1.36
CA SER A 91 -23.13 -4.22 0.94
C SER A 91 -22.00 -4.28 1.96
N TRP A 92 -22.32 -4.24 3.27
CA TRP A 92 -21.32 -4.38 4.34
C TRP A 92 -20.65 -5.76 4.29
N ALA A 93 -21.44 -6.84 4.13
CA ALA A 93 -20.92 -8.20 4.00
C ALA A 93 -20.01 -8.35 2.77
N ILE A 94 -20.40 -7.74 1.66
CA ILE A 94 -19.60 -7.68 0.44
C ILE A 94 -18.27 -6.98 0.71
N THR A 95 -18.26 -5.81 1.37
CA THR A 95 -17.03 -5.08 1.70
C THR A 95 -16.12 -5.90 2.59
N ILE A 96 -16.64 -6.53 3.65
CA ILE A 96 -15.86 -7.42 4.54
C ILE A 96 -15.17 -8.51 3.71
N ARG A 97 -15.92 -9.21 2.84
CA ARG A 97 -15.35 -10.27 2.00
C ARG A 97 -14.29 -9.75 1.03
N GLN A 98 -14.50 -8.57 0.45
CA GLN A 98 -13.51 -7.95 -0.44
C GLN A 98 -12.22 -7.63 0.30
N GLN A 99 -12.32 -6.98 1.46
CA GLN A 99 -11.15 -6.54 2.21
C GLN A 99 -10.40 -7.69 2.87
N ARG A 100 -11.09 -8.77 3.27
CA ARG A 100 -10.42 -10.02 3.69
C ARG A 100 -9.55 -10.64 2.59
N ARG A 101 -10.01 -10.62 1.34
CA ARG A 101 -9.18 -11.06 0.20
C ARG A 101 -8.00 -10.12 -0.01
N HIS A 102 -8.21 -8.82 0.13
CA HIS A 102 -7.15 -7.83 0.02
C HIS A 102 -6.07 -8.06 1.08
N ILE A 103 -6.44 -8.24 2.36
CA ILE A 103 -5.50 -8.62 3.44
C ILE A 103 -4.69 -9.86 3.05
N ALA A 104 -5.35 -10.89 2.51
CA ALA A 104 -4.67 -12.12 2.10
C ALA A 104 -3.68 -11.88 0.95
N TYR A 105 -3.99 -10.98 0.00
CA TYR A 105 -3.09 -10.62 -1.09
C TYR A 105 -1.89 -9.79 -0.59
N GLU A 106 -2.11 -8.75 0.21
CA GLU A 106 -1.01 -7.95 0.78
C GLU A 106 -0.02 -8.82 1.57
N ILE A 107 -0.51 -9.78 2.36
CA ILE A 107 0.35 -10.71 3.11
C ILE A 107 1.05 -11.73 2.20
N LYS A 108 0.42 -12.12 1.08
CA LYS A 108 1.01 -13.05 0.12
C LYS A 108 2.13 -12.37 -0.67
N ASP A 109 1.90 -11.15 -1.11
CA ASP A 109 2.82 -10.39 -1.95
C ASP A 109 3.98 -9.81 -1.12
N SER A 110 3.71 -9.48 0.15
CA SER A 110 4.70 -9.00 1.13
C SER A 110 4.71 -9.86 2.41
N PRO A 111 5.31 -11.08 2.40
CA PRO A 111 5.27 -12.01 3.55
C PRO A 111 5.84 -11.49 4.87
N SER A 112 6.75 -10.51 4.82
CA SER A 112 7.29 -9.85 6.01
C SER A 112 6.21 -9.10 6.82
N LEU A 113 5.10 -8.70 6.18
CA LEU A 113 3.96 -8.08 6.84
C LEU A 113 3.25 -8.99 7.85
N LYS A 114 3.44 -10.32 7.78
CA LYS A 114 2.90 -11.26 8.79
C LYS A 114 3.32 -10.89 10.21
N SER A 115 4.59 -10.49 10.37
CA SER A 115 5.13 -10.04 11.67
C SER A 115 4.52 -8.73 12.17
N LYS A 116 3.87 -7.97 11.27
CA LYS A 116 3.30 -6.65 11.51
C LYS A 116 1.78 -6.66 11.71
N VAL A 117 1.12 -7.82 11.57
CA VAL A 117 -0.35 -7.93 11.70
C VAL A 117 -0.86 -7.37 13.02
N LYS A 118 -0.22 -7.69 14.16
CA LYS A 118 -0.64 -7.17 15.46
C LYS A 118 -0.57 -5.64 15.52
N GLU A 119 0.51 -5.07 15.03
CA GLU A 119 0.68 -3.61 14.95
C GLU A 119 -0.36 -2.97 14.02
N ALA A 120 -0.60 -3.59 12.86
CA ALA A 120 -1.58 -3.12 11.89
C ALA A 120 -3.01 -3.15 12.45
N THR A 121 -3.40 -4.23 13.15
CA THR A 121 -4.72 -4.38 13.77
C THR A 121 -4.97 -3.30 14.83
N VAL A 122 -3.97 -2.99 15.67
CA VAL A 122 -4.12 -1.93 16.69
C VAL A 122 -4.40 -0.58 16.03
N ARG A 123 -3.61 -0.19 15.02
CA ARG A 123 -3.83 1.07 14.29
C ARG A 123 -5.18 1.09 13.58
N ALA A 124 -5.49 0.02 12.86
CA ALA A 124 -6.72 -0.13 12.12
C ALA A 124 -7.97 -0.08 13.01
N TYR A 125 -7.88 -0.58 14.25
CA TYR A 125 -8.99 -0.57 15.19
C TYR A 125 -9.32 0.85 15.66
N LEU A 126 -8.31 1.63 16.02
CA LEU A 126 -8.49 3.02 16.44
C LEU A 126 -9.15 3.84 15.32
N ASP A 127 -8.64 3.71 14.09
CA ASP A 127 -9.21 4.39 12.93
C ASP A 127 -10.65 3.92 12.65
N ALA A 128 -10.93 2.61 12.78
CA ALA A 128 -12.27 2.07 12.57
C ALA A 128 -13.28 2.56 13.62
N VAL A 129 -12.87 2.74 14.87
CA VAL A 129 -13.70 3.31 15.93
C VAL A 129 -14.07 4.76 15.61
N ASP A 130 -13.09 5.59 15.21
CA ASP A 130 -13.34 6.98 14.76
C ASP A 130 -14.28 7.01 13.54
N ASP A 131 -14.06 6.14 12.55
CA ASP A 131 -14.93 6.03 11.38
C ASP A 131 -16.39 5.73 11.77
N VAL A 132 -16.59 4.74 12.67
CA VAL A 132 -17.93 4.36 13.12
C VAL A 132 -18.55 5.45 13.98
N HIS A 133 -17.78 6.09 14.87
CA HIS A 133 -18.24 7.22 15.66
C HIS A 133 -18.77 8.33 14.76
N ARG A 134 -17.97 8.76 13.77
CA ARG A 134 -18.32 9.81 12.82
C ARG A 134 -19.53 9.46 11.94
N GLU A 135 -19.67 8.20 11.53
CA GLU A 135 -20.76 7.79 10.64
C GLU A 135 -22.09 7.59 11.39
N THR A 136 -22.03 7.08 12.62
CA THR A 136 -23.21 6.58 13.35
C THR A 136 -23.66 7.49 14.49
N GLY A 137 -22.76 8.34 14.99
CA GLY A 137 -22.98 9.14 16.19
C GLY A 137 -22.82 8.37 17.51
N LEU A 138 -22.50 7.07 17.47
CA LEU A 138 -22.17 6.32 18.68
C LEU A 138 -20.90 6.89 19.33
N ALA A 139 -20.92 7.15 20.63
CA ALA A 139 -19.74 7.64 21.33
C ALA A 139 -18.62 6.60 21.31
N GLU A 140 -17.37 7.03 21.13
CA GLU A 140 -16.21 6.12 21.10
C GLU A 140 -16.11 5.25 22.36
N SER A 141 -16.55 5.77 23.52
CA SER A 141 -16.55 5.06 24.80
C SER A 141 -17.49 3.85 24.87
N VAL A 142 -18.37 3.67 23.87
CA VAL A 142 -19.22 2.47 23.74
C VAL A 142 -18.38 1.27 23.28
N PHE A 143 -17.29 1.52 22.55
CA PHE A 143 -16.40 0.48 22.07
C PHE A 143 -15.33 0.17 23.12
N PRO A 144 -14.85 -1.09 23.22
CA PRO A 144 -13.73 -1.44 24.08
C PRO A 144 -12.46 -0.65 23.74
N GLU A 145 -11.59 -0.42 24.72
CA GLU A 145 -10.32 0.29 24.49
C GLU A 145 -9.36 -0.49 23.57
N THR A 146 -9.48 -1.81 23.53
CA THR A 146 -8.69 -2.69 22.67
C THR A 146 -9.58 -3.49 21.74
N CYS A 147 -9.08 -3.81 20.54
CA CYS A 147 -9.84 -4.55 19.52
C CYS A 147 -10.42 -5.84 20.10
N PRO A 148 -11.76 -6.02 20.13
CA PRO A 148 -12.38 -7.20 20.70
C PRO A 148 -12.33 -8.41 19.74
N TYR A 149 -11.93 -8.19 18.49
CA TYR A 149 -11.82 -9.23 17.48
C TYR A 149 -10.40 -9.76 17.41
N ASP A 150 -10.26 -11.07 17.60
CA ASP A 150 -9.02 -11.76 17.28
C ASP A 150 -8.83 -11.89 15.75
N TRP A 151 -7.69 -12.44 15.34
CA TRP A 151 -7.35 -12.53 13.93
C TRP A 151 -8.31 -13.43 13.14
N ASP A 152 -8.81 -14.50 13.77
CA ASP A 152 -9.77 -15.41 13.15
C ASP A 152 -11.13 -14.72 12.98
N ALA A 153 -11.55 -13.89 13.93
CA ALA A 153 -12.76 -13.09 13.78
C ALA A 153 -12.61 -12.08 12.62
N ILE A 154 -11.47 -11.40 12.53
CA ILE A 154 -11.18 -10.45 11.44
C ILE A 154 -11.19 -11.16 10.09
N THR A 155 -10.57 -12.33 9.97
CA THR A 155 -10.33 -12.97 8.66
C THR A 155 -11.34 -14.04 8.27
N LEU A 156 -11.95 -14.73 9.23
CA LEU A 156 -12.73 -15.95 9.02
C LEU A 156 -14.15 -15.89 9.59
N ARG A 157 -14.49 -14.97 10.51
CA ARG A 157 -15.86 -14.89 11.09
C ARG A 157 -16.91 -14.95 9.97
N PRO A 158 -17.80 -15.96 9.97
CA PRO A 158 -18.87 -16.04 8.98
C PRO A 158 -19.77 -14.81 9.05
N ILE A 159 -20.07 -14.23 7.89
CA ILE A 159 -21.01 -13.11 7.76
C ILE A 159 -22.12 -13.58 6.84
N SER A 160 -23.27 -13.93 7.43
CA SER A 160 -24.48 -14.32 6.70
C SER A 160 -25.47 -13.17 6.68
N TRP A 161 -26.04 -12.90 5.51
CA TRP A 161 -27.16 -11.97 5.36
C TRP A 161 -28.50 -12.70 5.25
N ALA A 162 -28.50 -14.04 5.21
CA ALA A 162 -29.71 -14.85 5.06
C ALA A 162 -30.69 -14.68 6.25
N ASP A 163 -30.21 -14.14 7.38
CA ASP A 163 -31.01 -13.88 8.58
C ASP A 163 -31.54 -12.43 8.64
N VAL A 164 -31.19 -11.57 7.67
CA VAL A 164 -31.65 -10.17 7.57
C VAL A 164 -32.66 -10.03 6.43
N ASP A 165 -33.59 -10.97 6.32
CA ASP A 165 -34.79 -10.80 5.51
C ASP A 165 -35.85 -10.04 6.33
N HIS A 166 -35.61 -8.75 6.54
CA HIS A 166 -36.68 -7.84 6.94
C HIS A 166 -37.54 -7.55 5.72
N SER A 167 -38.39 -8.52 5.38
CA SER A 167 -39.67 -8.35 4.70
C SER A 167 -39.70 -7.19 3.71
N ASN A 168 -39.34 -7.44 2.45
CA ASN A 168 -39.90 -6.61 1.37
C ASN A 168 -41.30 -7.16 1.05
N ARG A 169 -42.26 -6.75 1.89
CA ARG A 169 -43.71 -6.86 1.66
C ARG A 169 -44.28 -5.46 1.54
#